data_AF-A0A4Q3HAN9-F1
#
_entry.id   AF-A0A4Q3HAN9-F1
#
_cell.length_a   1.000
_cell.length_b   1.000
_cell.length_c   1.000
_cell.angle_alpha   90.00
_cell.angle_beta   90.00
_cell.angle_gamma   90.00
#
_symmetry.space_group_name_H-M   'P 1'
#
loop_
_entity.id
_entity.type
_entity.pdbx_description
1 polymer ?
#
loop_
_entity_poly.entity_id
_entity_poly.type
_entity_poly.pdbx_seq_one_letter_code
_entity_poly.pdbx_strand_id
1 'polypeptide(L)'
;MAGPLDRLTKLDSRLRCVANGATEVNAIRAEQNGAVRLKPGAYQAMASSSAIPSGGDSLKSLGRSLRAAKKGNSQTRLPTDVEVSVFVLLNQIDAPTPALVSRRNGRVGVATATLAELETLNDNPTIQSIELGETLKLPRPSVADTIPLPPAATRHAPLNEGSLSVTGGATVSLDAVGENVLVGIIDVGGIDFAHPDFLDDRGASRVIAIWDQGGDAFDPPKLSVSEGKAGKLTGYGSEIRTSDISFAMAQAAVSKLSPHDLAPQSVRARGSHATHVASIAAGRSGLCKRARIAAVMIALSEADLGRGRSFYDTPRIVDGLAYLFDLARREKFDAISINISLGTNGGSHDGSEFLSRWIDTSMFEPGRAICVAAGNSGQDQPQFDGDLGFWSGRIHASGTIPAASLRRDLEWTVVGNGLEDISENQLNIWYGAEDEFLVELFAPNGEHIGPVAPGEQIENQMLADRTMVSIYNRLSDPKNGDNCISVFLSPFMGRPVIGVTAGSWKVRLTGKVIRSGTFNAWIERDDPGQGSASGQWRLPSFFGTTTFVDQSTLSSLACGPRVTGVTN
;
A
#
# COMPACT_ATOMS: atom_id res chain seq x y z
N MET A 1 20.86 3.47 29.50
CA MET A 1 19.55 2.82 29.67
C MET A 1 19.14 2.28 28.32
N ALA A 2 18.72 1.02 28.26
CA ALA A 2 18.16 0.43 27.04
C ALA A 2 16.95 1.26 26.58
N GLY A 3 16.82 1.48 25.28
CA GLY A 3 15.67 2.18 24.70
C GLY A 3 14.40 1.33 24.81
N PRO A 4 13.20 1.95 24.72
CA PRO A 4 11.94 1.21 24.80
C PRO A 4 11.80 0.12 23.72
N LEU A 5 12.53 0.25 22.60
CA LEU A 5 12.52 -0.69 21.48
C LEU A 5 13.44 -1.90 21.63
N ASP A 6 14.39 -1.87 22.55
CA ASP A 6 15.38 -2.95 22.70
C ASP A 6 14.71 -4.26 23.14
N ARG A 7 13.58 -4.17 23.85
CA ARG A 7 12.75 -5.31 24.27
C ARG A 7 11.71 -5.75 23.23
N LEU A 8 11.49 -4.95 22.18
CA LEU A 8 10.42 -5.15 21.21
C LEU A 8 10.92 -5.94 20.00
N THR A 9 11.10 -7.24 20.20
CA THR A 9 11.73 -8.15 19.22
C THR A 9 10.80 -8.62 18.11
N LYS A 10 9.47 -8.53 18.31
CA LYS A 10 8.47 -9.04 17.36
C LYS A 10 8.05 -8.05 16.27
N LEU A 11 8.49 -6.80 16.38
CA LEU A 11 8.17 -5.74 15.41
C LEU A 11 9.02 -5.95 14.16
N ASP A 12 8.43 -5.79 12.97
CA ASP A 12 9.14 -5.74 11.70
C ASP A 12 10.06 -4.50 11.60
N SER A 13 10.98 -4.51 10.63
CA SER A 13 11.99 -3.47 10.45
C SER A 13 11.37 -2.08 10.21
N ARG A 14 10.29 -2.00 9.40
CA ARG A 14 9.60 -0.74 9.08
C ARG A 14 8.86 -0.22 10.31
N LEU A 15 8.14 -1.07 11.05
CA LEU A 15 7.44 -0.67 12.28
C LEU A 15 8.42 -0.17 13.35
N ARG A 16 9.64 -0.74 13.43
CA ARG A 16 10.68 -0.24 14.33
C ARG A 16 11.11 1.20 13.99
N CYS A 17 11.30 1.52 12.70
CA CYS A 17 11.57 2.89 12.25
C CYS A 17 10.46 3.87 12.66
N VAL A 18 9.19 3.45 12.60
CA VAL A 18 8.04 4.26 13.05
C VAL A 18 8.02 4.41 14.57
N ALA A 19 8.16 3.31 15.30
CA ALA A 19 8.10 3.29 16.76
C ALA A 19 9.24 4.07 17.42
N ASN A 20 10.38 4.20 16.74
CA ASN A 20 11.52 5.01 17.20
C ASN A 20 11.37 6.50 16.86
N GLY A 21 10.23 6.92 16.30
CA GLY A 21 9.89 8.32 16.08
C GLY A 21 9.11 8.90 17.25
N ALA A 22 9.45 10.13 17.65
CA ALA A 22 8.59 10.94 18.50
C ALA A 22 7.30 11.34 17.77
N THR A 23 6.30 11.83 18.50
CA THR A 23 5.03 12.30 17.93
C THR A 23 5.23 13.31 16.80
N GLU A 24 6.18 14.24 16.94
CA GLU A 24 6.45 15.27 15.93
C GLU A 24 7.04 14.70 14.64
N VAL A 25 7.91 13.69 14.75
CA VAL A 25 8.47 12.97 13.60
C VAL A 25 7.37 12.18 12.91
N ASN A 26 6.57 11.46 13.70
CA ASN A 26 5.47 10.66 13.18
C ASN A 26 4.33 11.51 12.62
N ALA A 27 4.20 12.77 13.03
CA ALA A 27 3.29 13.73 12.41
C ALA A 27 3.61 13.96 10.94
N ILE A 28 4.90 14.16 10.62
CA ILE A 28 5.37 14.35 9.25
C ILE A 28 5.29 13.03 8.48
N ARG A 29 5.67 11.92 9.11
CA ARG A 29 5.58 10.57 8.52
C ARG A 29 4.16 10.20 8.12
N ALA A 30 3.17 10.50 8.96
CA ALA A 30 1.76 10.17 8.72
C ALA A 30 1.19 10.86 7.46
N GLU A 31 1.79 11.96 7.00
CA GLU A 31 1.39 12.61 5.75
C GLU A 31 1.80 11.81 4.50
N GLN A 32 2.68 10.81 4.63
CA GLN A 32 3.18 10.01 3.51
C GLN A 32 3.10 8.50 3.70
N ASN A 33 2.88 8.03 4.92
CA ASN A 33 2.72 6.62 5.26
C ASN A 33 1.27 6.32 5.66
N GLY A 34 0.57 5.55 4.82
CA GLY A 34 -0.84 5.22 4.99
C GLY A 34 -1.15 4.27 6.13
N ALA A 35 -0.14 3.71 6.81
CA ALA A 35 -0.31 2.85 7.98
C ALA A 35 -0.03 3.59 9.30
N VAL A 36 0.25 4.90 9.25
CA VAL A 36 0.52 5.75 10.42
C VAL A 36 -0.46 6.92 10.45
N ARG A 37 -1.06 7.18 11.60
CA ARG A 37 -1.92 8.35 11.81
C ARG A 37 -1.74 8.95 13.19
N LEU A 38 -2.17 10.20 13.36
CA LEU A 38 -2.28 10.82 14.68
C LEU A 38 -3.71 10.74 15.20
N LYS A 39 -3.85 10.59 16.52
CA LYS A 39 -5.14 10.80 17.18
C LYS A 39 -5.64 12.23 16.93
N PRO A 40 -6.96 12.47 16.83
CA PRO A 40 -7.51 13.77 16.44
C PRO A 40 -6.95 14.98 17.22
N GLY A 41 -6.79 14.87 18.54
CA GLY A 41 -6.25 15.95 19.38
C GLY A 41 -4.77 16.26 19.09
N ALA A 42 -3.94 15.23 18.91
CA ALA A 42 -2.53 15.40 18.56
C ALA A 42 -2.36 15.94 17.13
N TYR A 43 -3.18 15.46 16.19
CA TYR A 43 -3.22 16.01 14.83
C TYR A 43 -3.54 17.51 14.83
N GLN A 44 -4.56 17.95 15.59
CA GLN A 44 -4.92 19.36 15.68
C GLN A 44 -3.79 20.22 16.28
N ALA A 45 -3.15 19.73 17.34
CA ALA A 45 -2.00 20.41 17.96
C ALA A 45 -0.83 20.53 16.95
N MET A 46 -0.56 19.47 16.18
CA MET A 46 0.50 19.48 15.18
C MET A 46 0.16 20.33 13.96
N ALA A 47 -1.09 20.34 13.48
CA ALA A 47 -1.52 21.18 12.37
C ALA A 47 -1.31 22.68 12.65
N SER A 48 -1.57 23.12 13.88
CA SER A 48 -1.35 24.51 14.31
C SER A 48 0.13 24.92 14.35
N SER A 49 1.03 23.95 14.55
CA SER A 49 2.47 24.18 14.57
C SER A 49 3.15 23.88 13.21
N SER A 50 2.49 23.17 12.30
CA SER A 50 3.02 22.67 11.02
C SER A 50 2.80 23.63 9.84
N ALA A 51 2.60 24.93 10.11
CA ALA A 51 2.72 25.96 9.09
C ALA A 51 4.19 26.05 8.62
N ILE A 52 4.62 25.08 7.80
CA ILE A 52 5.82 25.19 6.98
C ILE A 52 5.50 26.30 5.97
N PRO A 53 6.35 27.33 5.82
CA PRO A 53 6.11 28.37 4.82
C PRO A 53 6.00 27.72 3.45
N SER A 54 4.78 27.64 2.92
CA SER A 54 4.52 27.22 1.55
C SER A 54 5.18 28.23 0.62
N GLY A 55 6.03 27.77 -0.30
CA GLY A 55 6.67 28.61 -1.31
C GLY A 55 8.06 29.17 -0.98
N GLY A 56 8.75 28.65 0.05
CA GLY A 56 10.19 28.88 0.25
C GLY A 56 11.07 27.82 -0.44
N ASP A 57 12.32 28.19 -0.77
CA ASP A 57 13.36 27.25 -1.23
C ASP A 57 13.78 26.29 -0.11
N SER A 58 14.11 25.05 -0.45
CA SER A 58 14.61 24.08 0.52
C SER A 58 16.01 24.42 1.07
N LEU A 59 16.36 23.87 2.24
CA LEU A 59 17.69 24.12 2.82
C LEU A 59 18.83 23.63 1.92
N LYS A 60 18.62 22.48 1.25
CA LYS A 60 19.60 21.93 0.31
C LYS A 60 19.69 22.77 -0.97
N SER A 61 18.57 23.28 -1.50
CA SER A 61 18.60 24.15 -2.69
C SER A 61 19.25 25.51 -2.42
N LEU A 62 19.17 26.01 -1.19
CA LEU A 62 19.82 27.26 -0.78
C LEU A 62 21.34 27.17 -0.57
N GLY A 63 21.95 25.98 -0.70
CA GLY A 63 23.40 25.77 -0.51
C GLY A 63 23.91 26.17 0.88
N ARG A 64 23.02 26.31 1.87
CA ARG A 64 23.36 26.76 3.22
C ARG A 64 24.04 25.63 3.98
N SER A 65 25.15 25.93 4.65
CA SER A 65 25.80 24.96 5.54
C SER A 65 24.80 24.46 6.58
N LEU A 66 24.60 23.15 6.63
CA LEU A 66 23.75 22.51 7.62
C LEU A 66 24.42 22.65 8.98
N ARG A 67 23.82 23.43 9.89
CA ARG A 67 24.29 23.48 11.28
C ARG A 67 24.20 22.08 11.88
N ALA A 68 25.14 21.72 12.76
CA ALA A 68 25.06 20.47 13.51
C ALA A 68 23.71 20.37 14.24
N ALA A 69 22.99 19.26 14.06
CA ALA A 69 21.78 19.04 14.86
C ALA A 69 22.20 18.77 16.29
N LYS A 70 21.49 19.38 17.23
CA LYS A 70 21.47 18.86 18.59
C LYS A 70 20.77 17.51 18.53
N LYS A 71 21.47 16.44 18.93
CA LYS A 71 20.84 15.14 19.17
C LYS A 71 19.75 15.36 20.21
N GLY A 72 18.51 15.03 19.87
CA GLY A 72 17.39 15.11 20.80
C GLY A 72 17.59 14.18 21.99
N ASN A 73 16.75 14.34 23.02
CA ASN A 73 16.71 13.37 24.12
C ASN A 73 16.32 12.00 23.57
N SER A 74 16.97 10.95 24.06
CA SER A 74 16.58 9.58 23.70
C SER A 74 15.15 9.31 24.15
N GLN A 75 14.38 8.67 23.28
CA GLN A 75 13.01 8.29 23.57
C GLN A 75 13.00 7.30 24.75
N THR A 76 12.27 7.61 25.81
CA THR A 76 12.17 6.76 27.01
C THR A 76 10.90 5.92 27.03
N ARG A 77 9.88 6.31 26.26
CA ARG A 77 8.58 5.63 26.12
C ARG A 77 8.05 5.79 24.70
N LEU A 78 7.27 4.83 24.23
CA LEU A 78 6.60 4.93 22.94
C LEU A 78 5.42 5.95 22.99
N PRO A 79 5.14 6.68 21.89
CA PRO A 79 4.03 7.60 21.81
C PRO A 79 2.65 6.94 22.04
N THR A 80 1.74 7.64 22.72
CA THR A 80 0.36 7.18 22.99
C THR A 80 -0.68 7.81 22.06
N ASP A 81 -0.25 8.77 21.26
CA ASP A 81 -1.06 9.63 20.39
C ASP A 81 -0.81 9.41 18.90
N VAL A 82 0.13 8.52 18.57
CA VAL A 82 0.36 7.99 17.23
C VAL A 82 -0.24 6.58 17.17
N GLU A 83 -1.09 6.34 16.17
CA GLU A 83 -1.70 5.05 15.89
C GLU A 83 -1.12 4.45 14.61
N VAL A 84 -0.92 3.14 14.64
CA VAL A 84 -0.47 2.34 13.52
C VAL A 84 -1.51 1.27 13.18
N SER A 85 -1.60 0.98 11.90
CA SER A 85 -2.38 -0.12 11.36
C SER A 85 -1.41 -1.26 11.01
N VAL A 86 -1.63 -2.44 11.59
CA VAL A 86 -0.67 -3.54 11.58
C VAL A 86 -1.32 -4.87 11.26
N PHE A 87 -0.54 -5.75 10.64
CA PHE A 87 -0.77 -7.19 10.65
C PHE A 87 -0.11 -7.81 11.89
N VAL A 88 -0.73 -8.88 12.40
CA VAL A 88 -0.24 -9.67 13.53
C VAL A 88 -0.23 -11.13 13.11
N LEU A 89 0.94 -11.77 13.14
CA LEU A 89 1.05 -13.21 12.95
C LEU A 89 0.95 -13.92 14.30
N LEU A 90 -0.02 -14.81 14.44
CA LEU A 90 -0.12 -15.69 15.59
C LEU A 90 0.71 -16.95 15.38
N ASN A 91 1.20 -17.53 16.48
CA ASN A 91 2.02 -18.75 16.47
C ASN A 91 1.25 -20.01 16.01
N GLN A 92 -0.08 -20.04 16.18
CA GLN A 92 -0.94 -21.17 15.75
C GLN A 92 -2.38 -20.71 15.42
N ILE A 93 -3.11 -21.52 14.65
CA ILE A 93 -4.45 -21.22 14.08
C ILE A 93 -5.53 -21.06 15.16
N ASP A 94 -5.31 -21.69 16.30
CA ASP A 94 -6.22 -21.93 17.40
C ASP A 94 -5.77 -21.20 18.69
N ALA A 95 -4.70 -20.40 18.62
CA ALA A 95 -4.33 -19.46 19.68
C ALA A 95 -5.52 -18.58 20.07
N PRO A 96 -5.67 -18.15 21.34
CA PRO A 96 -6.63 -17.11 21.71
C PRO A 96 -6.36 -15.82 20.93
N THR A 97 -7.41 -15.16 20.42
CA THR A 97 -7.24 -13.86 19.75
C THR A 97 -6.96 -12.77 20.78
N PRO A 98 -5.86 -12.02 20.65
CA PRO A 98 -5.58 -10.87 21.52
C PRO A 98 -6.66 -9.79 21.44
N ALA A 99 -6.94 -9.08 22.53
CA ALA A 99 -8.01 -8.09 22.59
C ALA A 99 -7.86 -6.92 21.59
N LEU A 100 -6.62 -6.55 21.26
CA LEU A 100 -6.30 -5.50 20.29
C LEU A 100 -6.49 -5.94 18.83
N VAL A 101 -6.61 -7.24 18.56
CA VAL A 101 -6.81 -7.78 17.21
C VAL A 101 -8.28 -7.66 16.83
N SER A 102 -8.55 -6.82 15.84
CA SER A 102 -9.90 -6.44 15.41
C SER A 102 -10.52 -7.41 14.43
N ARG A 103 -9.71 -8.14 13.66
CA ARG A 103 -10.12 -9.29 12.82
C ARG A 103 -9.01 -10.33 12.73
N ARG A 104 -9.39 -11.56 12.39
CA ARG A 104 -8.43 -12.65 12.27
C ARG A 104 -8.88 -13.78 11.34
N ASN A 105 -8.12 -13.95 10.27
CA ASN A 105 -8.24 -15.07 9.37
C ASN A 105 -7.09 -16.08 9.57
N GLY A 106 -7.40 -17.26 10.10
CA GLY A 106 -6.41 -18.29 10.42
C GLY A 106 -5.37 -17.82 11.44
N ARG A 107 -4.10 -17.72 11.02
CA ARG A 107 -2.98 -17.20 11.85
C ARG A 107 -2.75 -15.70 11.69
N VAL A 108 -3.39 -15.05 10.72
CA VAL A 108 -3.16 -13.63 10.44
C VAL A 108 -4.27 -12.82 11.09
N GLY A 109 -3.89 -11.84 11.90
CA GLY A 109 -4.77 -10.83 12.47
C GLY A 109 -4.46 -9.45 11.93
N VAL A 110 -5.42 -8.53 12.05
CA VAL A 110 -5.21 -7.09 11.86
C VAL A 110 -5.55 -6.35 13.14
N ALA A 111 -4.83 -5.27 13.41
CA ALA A 111 -5.05 -4.42 14.57
C ALA A 111 -4.79 -2.95 14.22
N THR A 112 -5.54 -2.06 14.88
CA THR A 112 -5.14 -0.66 15.03
C THR A 112 -4.71 -0.48 16.47
N ALA A 113 -3.49 0.00 16.68
CA ALA A 113 -2.91 0.17 17.99
C ALA A 113 -2.12 1.48 18.05
N THR A 114 -2.06 2.11 19.22
CA THR A 114 -1.05 3.13 19.48
C THR A 114 0.34 2.52 19.48
N LEU A 115 1.37 3.32 19.23
CA LEU A 115 2.75 2.84 19.37
C LEU A 115 3.02 2.26 20.76
N ALA A 116 2.50 2.87 21.83
CA ALA A 116 2.58 2.33 23.19
C ALA A 116 1.88 0.96 23.35
N GLU A 117 0.75 0.72 22.69
CA GLU A 117 0.05 -0.57 22.74
C GLU A 117 0.79 -1.70 22.01
N LEU A 118 1.80 -1.40 21.18
CA LEU A 118 2.67 -2.42 20.58
C LEU A 118 3.43 -3.22 21.65
N GLU A 119 3.68 -2.65 22.83
CA GLU A 119 4.29 -3.38 23.96
C GLU A 119 3.39 -4.55 24.39
N THR A 120 2.08 -4.31 24.50
CA THR A 120 1.09 -5.35 24.84
C THR A 120 1.03 -6.45 23.79
N LEU A 121 1.09 -6.10 22.50
CA LEU A 121 1.13 -7.08 21.42
C LEU A 121 2.44 -7.87 21.43
N ASN A 122 3.58 -7.19 21.63
CA ASN A 122 4.89 -7.82 21.67
C ASN A 122 5.00 -8.82 22.83
N ASP A 123 4.51 -8.47 24.01
CA ASP A 123 4.63 -9.30 25.21
C ASP A 123 3.64 -10.48 25.20
N ASN A 124 2.65 -10.47 24.30
CA ASN A 124 1.69 -11.56 24.19
C ASN A 124 2.36 -12.83 23.63
N PRO A 125 2.33 -13.97 24.35
CA PRO A 125 3.01 -15.20 23.95
C PRO A 125 2.42 -15.87 22.70
N THR A 126 1.19 -15.51 22.32
CA THR A 126 0.53 -16.04 21.12
C THR A 126 0.96 -15.33 19.84
N ILE A 127 1.53 -14.14 19.96
CA ILE A 127 1.99 -13.34 18.82
C ILE A 127 3.42 -13.74 18.49
N GLN A 128 3.65 -14.06 17.22
CA GLN A 128 4.96 -14.36 16.65
C GLN A 128 5.61 -13.13 16.03
N SER A 129 4.85 -12.34 15.25
CA SER A 129 5.35 -11.11 14.64
C SER A 129 4.26 -10.05 14.47
N ILE A 130 4.69 -8.80 14.35
CA ILE A 130 3.85 -7.63 14.15
C ILE A 130 4.48 -6.81 13.03
N GLU A 131 3.72 -6.53 11.99
CA GLU A 131 4.21 -5.86 10.78
C GLU A 131 3.33 -4.68 10.43
N LEU A 132 3.94 -3.55 10.12
CA LEU A 132 3.22 -2.36 9.68
C LEU A 132 2.51 -2.63 8.35
N GLY A 133 1.26 -2.16 8.22
CA GLY A 133 0.56 -2.16 6.94
C GLY A 133 1.37 -1.45 5.84
N GLU A 134 1.20 -1.88 4.60
CA GLU A 134 1.87 -1.26 3.47
C GLU A 134 1.01 -0.16 2.88
N THR A 135 1.63 0.99 2.58
CA THR A 135 0.89 2.13 2.03
C THR A 135 0.38 1.80 0.63
N LEU A 136 -0.93 1.91 0.42
CA LEU A 136 -1.53 1.76 -0.90
C LEU A 136 -1.37 3.06 -1.68
N LYS A 137 -1.00 2.92 -2.95
CA LYS A 137 -0.78 4.06 -3.83
C LYS A 137 -1.65 3.94 -5.09
N LEU A 138 -2.18 5.08 -5.52
CA LEU A 138 -3.02 5.23 -6.71
C LEU A 138 -2.24 4.80 -7.96
N PRO A 139 -2.72 3.88 -8.79
CA PRO A 139 -2.33 3.95 -10.20
C PRO A 139 -2.78 5.32 -10.71
N ARG A 140 -1.86 6.13 -11.25
CA ARG A 140 -2.23 7.38 -11.92
C ARG A 140 -2.56 7.05 -13.37
N PRO A 141 -3.85 6.98 -13.76
CA PRO A 141 -4.15 6.96 -15.18
C PRO A 141 -3.65 8.26 -15.79
N SER A 142 -2.97 8.18 -16.92
CA SER A 142 -2.65 9.35 -17.73
C SER A 142 -3.98 9.95 -18.21
N VAL A 143 -4.44 11.03 -17.57
CA VAL A 143 -5.46 11.89 -18.16
C VAL A 143 -4.73 12.72 -19.21
N ALA A 144 -4.65 12.21 -20.42
CA ALA A 144 -4.20 13.02 -21.53
C ALA A 144 -5.18 14.21 -21.68
N ASP A 145 -4.65 15.44 -21.76
CA ASP A 145 -5.44 16.64 -22.09
C ASP A 145 -6.10 16.54 -23.47
N THR A 146 -5.62 15.60 -24.29
CA THR A 146 -6.29 15.15 -25.50
C THR A 146 -7.09 13.90 -25.17
N ILE A 147 -8.39 13.92 -25.46
CA ILE A 147 -9.21 12.70 -25.52
C ILE A 147 -8.42 11.73 -26.41
N PRO A 148 -7.89 10.61 -25.87
CA PRO A 148 -7.20 9.64 -26.71
C PRO A 148 -8.17 9.23 -27.82
N LEU A 149 -7.68 9.10 -29.06
CA LEU A 149 -8.50 8.48 -30.09
C LEU A 149 -9.07 7.19 -29.52
N PRO A 150 -10.39 6.92 -29.67
CA PRO A 150 -10.97 5.71 -29.15
C PRO A 150 -10.12 4.52 -29.64
N PRO A 151 -9.86 3.52 -28.76
CA PRO A 151 -9.13 2.33 -29.18
C PRO A 151 -9.74 1.80 -30.49
N ALA A 152 -8.91 1.25 -31.38
CA ALA A 152 -9.43 0.58 -32.57
C ALA A 152 -10.57 -0.38 -32.16
N ALA A 153 -11.61 -0.52 -32.97
CA ALA A 153 -12.77 -1.37 -32.64
C ALA A 153 -12.40 -2.83 -32.28
N THR A 154 -11.19 -3.27 -32.64
CA THR A 154 -10.57 -4.55 -32.29
C THR A 154 -10.06 -4.65 -30.84
N ARG A 155 -9.97 -3.53 -30.10
CA ARG A 155 -9.60 -3.47 -28.67
C ARG A 155 -10.80 -3.30 -27.74
N HIS A 156 -11.99 -3.07 -28.28
CA HIS A 156 -13.21 -3.24 -27.50
C HIS A 156 -13.36 -4.75 -27.29
N ALA A 157 -13.62 -5.19 -26.05
CA ALA A 157 -13.93 -6.58 -25.81
C ALA A 157 -15.06 -7.00 -26.78
N PRO A 158 -14.84 -7.96 -27.70
CA PRO A 158 -15.85 -8.34 -28.68
C PRO A 158 -16.89 -9.22 -27.99
N LEU A 159 -17.66 -8.67 -27.05
CA LEU A 159 -18.39 -9.50 -26.08
C LEU A 159 -19.81 -9.01 -25.78
N ASN A 160 -20.51 -8.50 -26.79
CA ASN A 160 -21.93 -8.13 -26.63
C ASN A 160 -22.89 -8.90 -27.53
N GLU A 161 -22.41 -9.80 -28.38
CA GLU A 161 -23.25 -10.73 -29.14
C GLU A 161 -22.52 -12.07 -29.28
N GLY A 162 -23.25 -13.18 -29.09
CA GLY A 162 -22.72 -14.53 -29.24
C GLY A 162 -22.70 -15.33 -27.95
N SER A 163 -21.94 -16.41 -27.97
CA SER A 163 -21.93 -17.40 -26.90
C SER A 163 -20.53 -17.87 -26.57
N LEU A 164 -20.21 -17.92 -25.27
CA LEU A 164 -18.94 -18.46 -24.80
C LEU A 164 -19.09 -19.96 -24.52
N SER A 165 -18.19 -20.76 -25.10
CA SER A 165 -18.03 -22.15 -24.66
C SER A 165 -17.21 -22.15 -23.38
N VAL A 166 -17.81 -22.57 -22.28
CA VAL A 166 -17.13 -22.76 -21.00
C VAL A 166 -16.67 -24.21 -20.84
N THR A 167 -15.64 -24.41 -20.01
CA THR A 167 -15.10 -25.73 -19.68
C THR A 167 -16.23 -26.69 -19.27
N GLY A 168 -16.35 -27.83 -19.96
CA GLY A 168 -17.46 -28.77 -19.80
C GLY A 168 -18.50 -28.74 -20.94
N GLY A 169 -18.31 -27.89 -21.96
CA GLY A 169 -19.11 -27.91 -23.20
C GLY A 169 -20.44 -27.14 -23.10
N ALA A 170 -20.69 -26.44 -21.99
CA ALA A 170 -21.84 -25.55 -21.87
C ALA A 170 -21.60 -24.27 -22.67
N THR A 171 -22.66 -23.78 -23.30
CA THR A 171 -22.66 -22.56 -24.10
C THR A 171 -23.43 -21.49 -23.33
N VAL A 172 -22.74 -20.45 -22.88
CA VAL A 172 -23.35 -19.34 -22.13
C VAL A 172 -23.54 -18.16 -23.07
N SER A 173 -24.76 -17.63 -23.13
CA SER A 173 -25.01 -16.38 -23.84
C SER A 173 -24.25 -15.26 -23.14
N LEU A 174 -23.48 -14.49 -23.90
CA LEU A 174 -22.78 -13.32 -23.38
C LEU A 174 -23.76 -12.28 -22.82
N ASP A 175 -25.03 -12.31 -23.24
CA ASP A 175 -26.09 -11.45 -22.71
C ASP A 175 -26.50 -11.74 -21.27
N ALA A 176 -26.23 -12.96 -20.79
CA ALA A 176 -26.56 -13.41 -19.43
C ALA A 176 -25.35 -13.38 -18.50
N VAL A 177 -24.16 -13.02 -19.00
CA VAL A 177 -22.93 -13.03 -18.20
C VAL A 177 -23.02 -12.00 -17.07
N GLY A 178 -22.72 -12.48 -15.87
CA GLY A 178 -22.81 -11.70 -14.63
C GLY A 178 -24.17 -11.76 -13.95
N GLU A 179 -25.18 -12.45 -14.49
CA GLU A 179 -26.44 -12.65 -13.77
C GLU A 179 -26.19 -13.39 -12.44
N ASN A 180 -26.78 -12.87 -11.36
CA ASN A 180 -26.56 -13.31 -9.98
C ASN A 180 -25.09 -13.33 -9.50
N VAL A 181 -24.23 -12.50 -10.11
CA VAL A 181 -22.85 -12.26 -9.67
C VAL A 181 -22.70 -10.85 -9.11
N LEU A 182 -22.02 -10.73 -7.97
CA LEU A 182 -21.54 -9.45 -7.46
C LEU A 182 -20.13 -9.19 -7.98
N VAL A 183 -19.92 -8.05 -8.65
CA VAL A 183 -18.59 -7.54 -8.98
C VAL A 183 -18.18 -6.54 -7.90
N GLY A 184 -17.17 -6.90 -7.13
CA GLY A 184 -16.56 -6.07 -6.09
C GLY A 184 -15.38 -5.28 -6.64
N ILE A 185 -15.32 -3.98 -6.36
CA ILE A 185 -14.21 -3.11 -6.76
C ILE A 185 -13.57 -2.55 -5.49
N ILE A 186 -12.30 -2.87 -5.25
CA ILE A 186 -11.49 -2.24 -4.20
C ILE A 186 -10.52 -1.29 -4.88
N ASP A 187 -10.75 0.00 -4.69
CA ASP A 187 -10.05 1.07 -5.40
C ASP A 187 -10.11 2.37 -4.57
N VAL A 188 -9.82 3.49 -5.19
CA VAL A 188 -9.62 4.82 -4.60
C VAL A 188 -10.18 5.89 -5.55
N GLY A 189 -10.30 7.14 -5.11
CA GLY A 189 -10.77 8.23 -5.98
C GLY A 189 -12.29 8.29 -6.24
N GLY A 190 -13.06 7.45 -5.55
CA GLY A 190 -14.53 7.40 -5.61
C GLY A 190 -15.07 6.70 -6.85
N ILE A 191 -16.35 6.33 -6.86
CA ILE A 191 -17.03 5.74 -8.04
C ILE A 191 -18.22 6.60 -8.46
N ASP A 192 -18.36 6.83 -9.77
CA ASP A 192 -19.53 7.52 -10.34
C ASP A 192 -20.71 6.55 -10.45
N PHE A 193 -21.49 6.42 -9.38
CA PHE A 193 -22.66 5.53 -9.34
C PHE A 193 -23.83 5.95 -10.24
N ALA A 194 -23.81 7.17 -10.77
CA ALA A 194 -24.85 7.73 -11.62
C ALA A 194 -24.47 7.64 -13.12
N HIS A 195 -23.27 7.13 -13.44
CA HIS A 195 -22.80 6.98 -14.80
C HIS A 195 -23.76 6.09 -15.61
N PRO A 196 -24.14 6.47 -16.86
CA PRO A 196 -25.08 5.70 -17.69
C PRO A 196 -24.67 4.24 -17.90
N ASP A 197 -23.37 3.96 -17.90
CA ASP A 197 -22.82 2.61 -18.07
C ASP A 197 -23.10 1.69 -16.87
N PHE A 198 -23.51 2.22 -15.72
CA PHE A 198 -23.90 1.44 -14.55
C PHE A 198 -25.41 1.33 -14.38
N LEU A 199 -26.21 1.90 -15.28
CA LEU A 199 -27.66 1.82 -15.18
C LEU A 199 -28.19 0.51 -15.78
N ASP A 200 -29.23 -0.04 -15.16
CA ASP A 200 -29.99 -1.15 -15.73
C ASP A 200 -30.94 -0.68 -16.84
N ASP A 201 -31.65 -1.63 -17.47
CA ASP A 201 -32.56 -1.32 -18.58
C ASP A 201 -33.79 -0.49 -18.17
N ARG A 202 -34.00 -0.29 -16.86
CA ARG A 202 -35.04 0.59 -16.29
C ARG A 202 -34.48 1.94 -15.84
N GLY A 203 -33.19 2.18 -16.01
CA GLY A 203 -32.51 3.41 -15.61
C GLY A 203 -32.11 3.47 -14.14
N ALA A 204 -32.26 2.38 -13.38
CA ALA A 204 -31.80 2.32 -11.98
C ALA A 204 -30.32 1.94 -11.91
N SER A 205 -29.59 2.44 -10.92
CA SER A 205 -28.17 2.08 -10.76
C SER A 205 -28.01 0.60 -10.40
N ARG A 206 -27.04 -0.07 -11.04
CA ARG A 206 -26.58 -1.42 -10.70
C ARG A 206 -25.50 -1.40 -9.61
N VAL A 207 -25.02 -0.22 -9.22
CA VAL A 207 -24.20 -0.05 -8.02
C VAL A 207 -25.13 -0.18 -6.82
N ILE A 208 -24.97 -1.25 -6.04
CA ILE A 208 -25.87 -1.55 -4.92
C ILE A 208 -25.35 -1.06 -3.57
N ALA A 209 -24.02 -0.88 -3.47
CA ALA A 209 -23.37 -0.37 -2.28
C ALA A 209 -22.00 0.25 -2.57
N ILE A 210 -21.67 1.31 -1.86
CA ILE A 210 -20.35 1.93 -1.82
C ILE A 210 -19.95 2.05 -0.36
N TRP A 211 -18.87 1.39 0.04
CA TRP A 211 -18.23 1.67 1.31
C TRP A 211 -17.09 2.65 1.09
N ASP A 212 -17.31 3.89 1.45
CA ASP A 212 -16.30 4.91 1.52
C ASP A 212 -15.63 4.88 2.89
N GLN A 213 -14.42 4.32 2.95
CA GLN A 213 -13.69 4.13 4.20
C GLN A 213 -13.25 5.45 4.86
N GLY A 214 -13.24 6.55 4.11
CA GLY A 214 -12.88 7.89 4.59
C GLY A 214 -14.08 8.79 4.88
N GLY A 215 -15.29 8.36 4.52
CA GLY A 215 -16.51 9.15 4.63
C GLY A 215 -17.10 9.21 6.03
N ASP A 216 -17.84 10.28 6.30
CA ASP A 216 -18.61 10.47 7.53
C ASP A 216 -20.06 10.94 7.28
N ALA A 217 -20.51 10.92 6.03
CA ALA A 217 -21.84 11.37 5.62
C ALA A 217 -22.97 10.37 5.92
N PHE A 218 -22.65 9.07 5.95
CA PHE A 218 -23.58 7.99 6.25
C PHE A 218 -23.06 7.12 7.38
N ASP A 219 -23.96 6.34 8.00
CA ASP A 219 -23.57 5.36 9.00
C ASP A 219 -22.56 4.37 8.40
N PRO A 220 -21.56 3.95 9.18
CA PRO A 220 -20.59 2.96 8.73
C PRO A 220 -21.23 1.58 8.56
N PRO A 221 -20.63 0.70 7.73
CA PRO A 221 -21.11 -0.67 7.58
C PRO A 221 -21.12 -1.41 8.92
N LYS A 222 -22.17 -2.20 9.15
CA LYS A 222 -22.18 -3.19 10.24
C LYS A 222 -21.33 -4.38 9.86
N LEU A 223 -20.03 -4.23 10.07
CA LEU A 223 -19.04 -5.25 9.78
C LEU A 223 -19.26 -6.45 10.70
N SER A 224 -19.70 -7.57 10.12
CA SER A 224 -19.77 -8.82 10.87
C SER A 224 -18.36 -9.27 11.21
N VAL A 225 -18.19 -9.81 12.42
CA VAL A 225 -17.03 -10.63 12.75
C VAL A 225 -17.35 -12.02 12.20
N SER A 226 -17.25 -12.19 10.88
CA SER A 226 -17.58 -13.46 10.21
C SER A 226 -16.78 -14.65 10.75
N GLU A 227 -15.68 -14.41 11.45
CA GLU A 227 -14.73 -15.45 11.87
C GLU A 227 -14.85 -15.86 13.35
N GLY A 228 -15.80 -15.32 14.12
CA GLY A 228 -16.06 -15.70 15.52
C GLY A 228 -14.88 -15.53 16.50
N LYS A 229 -13.75 -14.98 16.02
CA LYS A 229 -12.45 -14.95 16.67
C LYS A 229 -11.88 -13.53 16.75
N ALA A 230 -12.70 -12.47 16.76
CA ALA A 230 -12.19 -11.10 16.83
C ALA A 230 -12.91 -10.23 17.87
N GLY A 231 -12.26 -9.14 18.28
CA GLY A 231 -12.82 -8.13 19.18
C GLY A 231 -13.97 -7.33 18.52
N LYS A 232 -14.67 -6.49 19.32
CA LYS A 232 -15.72 -5.59 18.83
C LYS A 232 -15.13 -4.58 17.84
N LEU A 233 -15.29 -4.79 16.53
CA LEU A 233 -15.02 -3.74 15.56
C LEU A 233 -16.23 -2.80 15.50
N THR A 234 -16.03 -1.54 15.89
CA THR A 234 -16.94 -0.46 15.52
C THR A 234 -16.74 -0.18 14.03
N GLY A 235 -17.81 -0.20 13.23
CA GLY A 235 -17.74 0.22 11.84
C GLY A 235 -17.14 1.63 11.72
N TYR A 236 -16.50 1.91 10.59
CA TYR A 236 -15.94 3.23 10.25
C TYR A 236 -16.23 3.54 8.78
N GLY A 237 -16.03 4.81 8.39
CA GLY A 237 -16.37 5.27 7.05
C GLY A 237 -17.88 5.50 6.90
N SER A 238 -18.32 5.60 5.65
CA SER A 238 -19.72 5.76 5.26
C SER A 238 -20.15 4.67 4.30
N GLU A 239 -21.29 4.05 4.57
CA GLU A 239 -21.90 3.07 3.69
C GLU A 239 -23.08 3.70 2.93
N ILE A 240 -22.92 3.88 1.62
CA ILE A 240 -23.97 4.37 0.72
C ILE A 240 -24.65 3.16 0.09
N ARG A 241 -25.95 2.96 0.36
CA ARG A 241 -26.73 1.82 -0.12
C ARG A 241 -27.63 2.16 -1.29
N THR A 242 -28.24 1.12 -1.88
CA THR A 242 -29.21 1.25 -2.98
C THR A 242 -30.34 2.25 -2.65
N SER A 243 -30.80 2.31 -1.40
CA SER A 243 -31.79 3.28 -0.95
C SER A 243 -31.29 4.71 -1.08
N ASP A 244 -30.06 4.97 -0.66
CA ASP A 244 -29.44 6.30 -0.68
C ASP A 244 -29.14 6.72 -2.12
N ILE A 245 -28.63 5.80 -2.94
CA ILE A 245 -28.37 6.01 -4.37
C ILE A 245 -29.67 6.33 -5.11
N SER A 246 -30.72 5.54 -4.89
CA SER A 246 -32.01 5.74 -5.56
C SER A 246 -32.66 7.07 -5.15
N PHE A 247 -32.60 7.40 -3.86
CA PHE A 247 -33.04 8.70 -3.35
C PHE A 247 -32.27 9.85 -3.99
N ALA A 248 -30.93 9.76 -3.99
CA ALA A 248 -30.06 10.77 -4.56
C ALA A 248 -30.32 10.98 -6.06
N MET A 249 -30.47 9.91 -6.84
CA MET A 249 -30.78 9.99 -8.27
C MET A 249 -32.15 10.60 -8.55
N ALA A 250 -33.19 10.20 -7.82
CA ALA A 250 -34.54 10.73 -7.99
C ALA A 250 -34.62 12.21 -7.61
N GLN A 251 -34.03 12.57 -6.46
CA GLN A 251 -34.08 13.92 -5.94
C GLN A 251 -33.19 14.89 -6.74
N ALA A 252 -32.06 14.43 -7.27
CA ALA A 252 -31.22 15.19 -8.19
C ALA A 252 -31.99 15.69 -9.41
N ALA A 253 -32.83 14.83 -10.00
CA ALA A 253 -33.65 15.18 -11.16
C ALA A 253 -34.68 16.29 -10.85
N VAL A 254 -35.24 16.29 -9.64
CA VAL A 254 -36.23 17.28 -9.19
C VAL A 254 -35.56 18.59 -8.76
N SER A 255 -34.49 18.51 -7.99
CA SER A 255 -33.83 19.67 -7.37
C SER A 255 -32.75 20.31 -8.24
N LYS A 256 -32.43 19.74 -9.41
CA LYS A 256 -31.32 20.18 -10.27
C LYS A 256 -29.96 20.21 -9.53
N LEU A 257 -29.79 19.28 -8.58
CA LEU A 257 -28.54 19.05 -7.86
C LEU A 257 -27.83 17.83 -8.43
N SER A 258 -26.54 17.68 -8.16
CA SER A 258 -25.83 16.44 -8.49
C SER A 258 -26.30 15.32 -7.57
N PRO A 259 -26.55 14.08 -8.08
CA PRO A 259 -26.78 12.92 -7.22
C PRO A 259 -25.67 12.73 -6.20
N HIS A 260 -24.43 13.07 -6.55
CA HIS A 260 -23.28 12.93 -5.66
C HIS A 260 -23.18 14.00 -4.58
N ASP A 261 -23.97 15.07 -4.65
CA ASP A 261 -24.07 16.03 -3.54
C ASP A 261 -25.09 15.55 -2.49
N LEU A 262 -26.04 14.71 -2.92
CA LEU A 262 -27.05 14.08 -2.06
C LEU A 262 -26.58 12.75 -1.46
N ALA A 263 -25.66 12.06 -2.14
CA ALA A 263 -24.93 10.90 -1.63
C ALA A 263 -23.40 11.10 -1.82
N PRO A 264 -22.77 11.94 -0.98
CA PRO A 264 -21.37 12.29 -1.13
C PRO A 264 -20.43 11.15 -0.73
N GLN A 265 -19.32 11.08 -1.46
CA GLN A 265 -18.11 10.33 -1.10
C GLN A 265 -17.03 11.33 -0.67
N SER A 266 -16.20 10.94 0.28
CA SER A 266 -15.07 11.68 0.85
C SER A 266 -14.05 12.10 -0.20
N VAL A 267 -13.90 11.30 -1.26
CA VAL A 267 -13.03 11.58 -2.40
C VAL A 267 -13.78 11.28 -3.70
N ARG A 268 -13.72 12.23 -4.64
CA ARG A 268 -14.22 12.06 -6.00
C ARG A 268 -13.27 12.75 -6.98
N ALA A 269 -12.67 11.97 -7.86
CA ALA A 269 -11.79 12.48 -8.91
C ALA A 269 -12.50 12.50 -10.27
N ARG A 270 -12.26 13.55 -11.06
CA ARG A 270 -12.63 13.54 -12.49
C ARG A 270 -11.76 12.50 -13.19
N GLY A 271 -12.39 11.60 -13.97
CA GLY A 271 -11.66 10.48 -14.57
C GLY A 271 -11.26 9.42 -13.55
N SER A 272 -12.07 9.23 -12.50
CA SER A 272 -11.84 8.23 -11.46
C SER A 272 -11.41 6.88 -12.03
N HIS A 273 -10.31 6.37 -11.46
CA HIS A 273 -9.77 5.06 -11.75
C HIS A 273 -10.81 3.96 -11.48
N ALA A 274 -11.48 4.01 -10.32
CA ALA A 274 -12.50 3.04 -9.94
C ALA A 274 -13.68 2.99 -10.93
N THR A 275 -14.13 4.15 -11.44
CA THR A 275 -15.20 4.20 -12.45
C THR A 275 -14.77 3.51 -13.75
N HIS A 276 -13.53 3.76 -14.20
CA HIS A 276 -13.00 3.14 -15.41
C HIS A 276 -12.88 1.61 -15.25
N VAL A 277 -12.31 1.14 -14.14
CA VAL A 277 -12.17 -0.28 -13.82
C VAL A 277 -13.54 -0.97 -13.73
N ALA A 278 -14.50 -0.36 -13.01
CA ALA A 278 -15.85 -0.91 -12.86
C ALA A 278 -16.58 -1.00 -14.21
N SER A 279 -16.37 -0.02 -15.10
CA SER A 279 -16.94 -0.01 -16.46
C SER A 279 -16.40 -1.16 -17.30
N ILE A 280 -15.09 -1.41 -17.29
CA ILE A 280 -14.49 -2.55 -17.98
C ILE A 280 -15.09 -3.89 -17.49
N ALA A 281 -15.16 -4.07 -16.17
CA ALA A 281 -15.59 -5.33 -15.58
C ALA A 281 -17.10 -5.57 -15.72
N ALA A 282 -17.93 -4.56 -15.42
CA ALA A 282 -19.36 -4.73 -15.22
C ALA A 282 -20.21 -3.60 -15.81
N GLY A 283 -19.65 -2.69 -16.59
CA GLY A 283 -20.38 -1.67 -17.34
C GLY A 283 -21.37 -2.27 -18.34
N ARG A 284 -22.33 -1.48 -18.83
CA ARG A 284 -23.22 -1.89 -19.94
C ARG A 284 -22.40 -2.18 -21.20
N SER A 285 -21.29 -1.48 -21.37
CA SER A 285 -20.28 -1.68 -22.40
C SER A 285 -19.15 -2.63 -22.00
N GLY A 286 -19.14 -3.13 -20.77
CA GLY A 286 -18.14 -4.04 -20.20
C GLY A 286 -18.48 -5.53 -20.34
N LEU A 287 -17.69 -6.36 -19.66
CA LEU A 287 -17.78 -7.83 -19.75
C LEU A 287 -19.05 -8.42 -19.11
N CYS A 288 -19.35 -8.02 -17.87
CA CYS A 288 -20.42 -8.61 -17.05
C CYS A 288 -21.62 -7.66 -16.91
N LYS A 289 -22.32 -7.35 -18.00
CA LYS A 289 -23.40 -6.34 -18.02
C LYS A 289 -24.63 -6.67 -17.17
N ARG A 290 -24.78 -7.92 -16.71
CA ARG A 290 -25.88 -8.32 -15.80
C ARG A 290 -25.46 -8.34 -14.32
N ALA A 291 -24.17 -8.16 -14.03
CA ALA A 291 -23.69 -8.12 -12.66
C ALA A 291 -24.19 -6.88 -11.90
N ARG A 292 -24.32 -7.04 -10.58
CA ARG A 292 -24.41 -5.93 -9.64
C ARG A 292 -23.00 -5.51 -9.24
N ILE A 293 -22.85 -4.23 -8.90
CA ILE A 293 -21.55 -3.65 -8.57
C ILE A 293 -21.56 -3.22 -7.10
N ALA A 294 -20.52 -3.56 -6.36
CA ALA A 294 -20.24 -2.97 -5.06
C ALA A 294 -18.82 -2.44 -5.02
N ALA A 295 -18.63 -1.28 -4.42
CA ALA A 295 -17.33 -0.61 -4.39
C ALA A 295 -16.87 -0.38 -2.95
N VAL A 296 -15.58 -0.58 -2.69
CA VAL A 296 -14.90 -0.17 -1.45
C VAL A 296 -13.86 0.86 -1.83
N MET A 297 -14.10 2.10 -1.44
CA MET A 297 -13.22 3.23 -1.73
C MET A 297 -12.33 3.48 -0.52
N ILE A 298 -11.03 3.20 -0.68
CA ILE A 298 -10.04 3.45 0.35
C ILE A 298 -9.73 4.95 0.40
N ALA A 299 -9.63 5.49 1.62
CA ALA A 299 -9.52 6.91 1.87
C ALA A 299 -8.16 7.49 1.45
N LEU A 300 -8.04 7.95 0.21
CA LEU A 300 -6.90 8.72 -0.27
C LEU A 300 -7.32 10.15 -0.57
N SER A 301 -7.18 11.05 0.42
CA SER A 301 -7.35 12.49 0.19
C SER A 301 -6.40 12.96 -0.93
N GLU A 302 -6.92 13.63 -1.95
CA GLU A 302 -6.10 14.21 -3.03
C GLU A 302 -5.30 15.42 -2.55
N ALA A 303 -5.80 16.16 -1.56
CA ALA A 303 -5.06 17.25 -0.93
C ALA A 303 -4.17 16.68 0.18
N ASP A 304 -2.94 17.19 0.30
CA ASP A 304 -2.02 16.94 1.44
C ASP A 304 -2.59 17.36 2.82
N LEU A 305 -3.87 17.75 2.88
CA LEU A 305 -4.59 18.07 4.10
C LEU A 305 -5.29 16.81 4.63
N GLY A 306 -4.72 16.19 5.67
CA GLY A 306 -5.39 15.15 6.44
C GLY A 306 -5.01 13.71 6.09
N ARG A 307 -3.93 13.48 5.33
CA ARG A 307 -3.41 12.11 5.13
C ARG A 307 -3.02 11.49 6.46
N GLY A 308 -2.46 12.27 7.37
CA GLY A 308 -2.15 11.83 8.73
C GLY A 308 -3.35 11.54 9.65
N ARG A 309 -4.61 11.61 9.15
CA ARG A 309 -5.82 11.31 9.92
C ARG A 309 -6.43 9.94 9.62
N SER A 310 -6.13 9.36 8.46
CA SER A 310 -6.81 8.17 7.95
C SER A 310 -5.81 7.13 7.47
N PHE A 311 -6.13 5.86 7.65
CA PHE A 311 -5.33 4.78 7.10
C PHE A 311 -5.73 4.47 5.65
N TYR A 312 -4.74 4.23 4.81
CA TYR A 312 -4.85 3.87 3.39
C TYR A 312 -3.81 2.80 3.04
N ASP A 313 -3.87 1.70 3.76
CA ASP A 313 -2.87 0.65 3.78
C ASP A 313 -3.47 -0.75 3.55
N THR A 314 -2.64 -1.76 3.40
CA THR A 314 -3.09 -3.14 3.10
C THR A 314 -4.11 -3.74 4.09
N PRO A 315 -4.10 -3.47 5.42
CA PRO A 315 -5.21 -3.81 6.31
C PRO A 315 -6.58 -3.26 5.90
N ARG A 316 -6.65 -2.13 5.18
CA ARG A 316 -7.92 -1.63 4.62
C ARG A 316 -8.51 -2.50 3.53
N ILE A 317 -7.66 -3.22 2.79
CA ILE A 317 -8.12 -4.22 1.81
C ILE A 317 -8.75 -5.41 2.55
N VAL A 318 -8.16 -5.87 3.66
CA VAL A 318 -8.75 -6.93 4.49
C VAL A 318 -10.17 -6.59 4.92
N ASP A 319 -10.34 -5.38 5.44
CA ASP A 319 -11.66 -4.85 5.80
C ASP A 319 -12.62 -4.85 4.60
N GLY A 320 -12.16 -4.34 3.45
CA GLY A 320 -12.94 -4.28 2.21
C GLY A 320 -13.38 -5.66 1.70
N LEU A 321 -12.48 -6.65 1.72
CA LEU A 321 -12.78 -8.04 1.36
C LEU A 321 -13.85 -8.63 2.27
N ALA A 322 -13.67 -8.48 3.59
CA ALA A 322 -14.64 -8.98 4.57
C ALA A 322 -16.03 -8.36 4.35
N TYR A 323 -16.09 -7.06 4.08
CA TYR A 323 -17.33 -6.36 3.75
C TYR A 323 -17.98 -6.89 2.47
N LEU A 324 -17.23 -7.03 1.37
CA LEU A 324 -17.76 -7.47 0.09
C LEU A 324 -18.26 -8.93 0.13
N PHE A 325 -17.54 -9.82 0.80
CA PHE A 325 -18.00 -11.20 0.99
C PHE A 325 -19.28 -11.28 1.83
N ASP A 326 -19.32 -10.52 2.91
CA ASP A 326 -20.48 -10.44 3.78
C ASP A 326 -21.69 -9.82 3.06
N LEU A 327 -21.45 -8.80 2.24
CA LEU A 327 -22.45 -8.19 1.37
C LEU A 327 -23.03 -9.21 0.38
N ALA A 328 -22.18 -9.93 -0.36
CA ALA A 328 -22.62 -10.94 -1.33
C ALA A 328 -23.53 -11.97 -0.68
N ARG A 329 -23.16 -12.44 0.53
CA ARG A 329 -23.94 -13.39 1.30
C ARG A 329 -25.28 -12.83 1.79
N ARG A 330 -25.32 -11.59 2.28
CA ARG A 330 -26.57 -10.94 2.76
C ARG A 330 -27.56 -10.71 1.62
N GLU A 331 -27.06 -10.30 0.47
CA GLU A 331 -27.86 -10.03 -0.73
C GLU A 331 -28.14 -11.29 -1.58
N LYS A 332 -27.61 -12.46 -1.14
CA LYS A 332 -27.85 -13.79 -1.74
C LYS A 332 -27.35 -13.95 -3.18
N PHE A 333 -26.19 -13.38 -3.50
CA PHE A 333 -25.51 -13.68 -4.75
C PHE A 333 -24.88 -15.08 -4.71
N ASP A 334 -24.89 -15.79 -5.85
CA ASP A 334 -24.28 -17.12 -5.96
C ASP A 334 -22.74 -17.06 -6.02
N ALA A 335 -22.21 -15.97 -6.56
CA ALA A 335 -20.78 -15.75 -6.70
C ALA A 335 -20.39 -14.27 -6.57
N ILE A 336 -19.13 -14.06 -6.22
CA ILE A 336 -18.49 -12.75 -6.15
C ILE A 336 -17.12 -12.79 -6.84
N SER A 337 -16.89 -11.81 -7.71
CA SER A 337 -15.58 -11.53 -8.31
C SER A 337 -15.09 -10.17 -7.84
N ILE A 338 -13.96 -10.12 -7.15
CA ILE A 338 -13.39 -8.89 -6.61
C ILE A 338 -12.16 -8.51 -7.43
N ASN A 339 -12.11 -7.26 -7.89
CA ASN A 339 -10.93 -6.67 -8.49
C ASN A 339 -10.24 -5.72 -7.48
N ILE A 340 -8.93 -5.89 -7.31
CA ILE A 340 -8.06 -4.99 -6.55
C ILE A 340 -7.08 -4.36 -7.54
N SER A 341 -7.29 -3.08 -7.89
CA SER A 341 -6.38 -2.34 -8.76
C SER A 341 -5.45 -1.43 -7.97
N LEU A 342 -4.86 -1.99 -6.92
CA LEU A 342 -3.86 -1.37 -6.06
C LEU A 342 -2.70 -2.34 -5.94
N GLY A 343 -1.49 -1.83 -5.69
CA GLY A 343 -0.29 -2.66 -5.63
C GLY A 343 0.79 -2.04 -4.76
N THR A 344 1.60 -2.92 -4.20
CA THR A 344 2.81 -2.65 -3.42
C THR A 344 3.98 -3.44 -4.01
N ASN A 345 5.20 -3.04 -3.69
CA ASN A 345 6.42 -3.69 -4.18
C ASN A 345 7.25 -4.32 -3.05
N GLY A 346 7.01 -3.93 -1.80
CA GLY A 346 7.64 -4.55 -0.64
C GLY A 346 7.19 -5.98 -0.41
N GLY A 347 8.01 -6.70 0.35
CA GLY A 347 7.83 -8.12 0.61
C GLY A 347 8.79 -9.02 -0.17
N SER A 348 8.56 -10.31 -0.02
CA SER A 348 9.37 -11.45 -0.49
C SER A 348 9.00 -11.96 -1.89
N HIS A 349 7.82 -11.57 -2.39
CA HIS A 349 7.29 -11.97 -3.71
C HIS A 349 7.07 -13.48 -3.89
N ASP A 350 6.99 -14.24 -2.81
CA ASP A 350 6.76 -15.70 -2.82
C ASP A 350 5.34 -16.11 -2.37
N GLY A 351 4.46 -15.12 -2.15
CA GLY A 351 3.10 -15.30 -1.64
C GLY A 351 2.99 -15.39 -0.12
N SER A 352 4.08 -15.24 0.64
CA SER A 352 4.08 -15.33 2.11
C SER A 352 3.63 -14.06 2.84
N GLU A 353 3.43 -12.96 2.12
CA GLU A 353 2.93 -11.70 2.68
C GLU A 353 1.57 -11.86 3.37
N PHE A 354 1.34 -11.09 4.43
CA PHE A 354 0.16 -11.30 5.28
C PHE A 354 -1.17 -11.09 4.56
N LEU A 355 -1.25 -10.13 3.65
CA LEU A 355 -2.44 -9.93 2.82
C LEU A 355 -2.65 -11.11 1.85
N SER A 356 -1.60 -11.64 1.24
CA SER A 356 -1.66 -12.82 0.37
C SER A 356 -2.20 -14.04 1.12
N ARG A 357 -1.67 -14.29 2.33
CA ARG A 357 -2.14 -15.38 3.21
C ARG A 357 -3.58 -15.20 3.67
N TRP A 358 -3.99 -13.95 3.93
CA TRP A 358 -5.37 -13.62 4.26
C TRP A 358 -6.30 -13.94 3.09
N ILE A 359 -5.92 -13.52 1.88
CA ILE A 359 -6.68 -13.80 0.65
C ILE A 359 -6.76 -15.31 0.43
N ASP A 360 -5.65 -16.04 0.49
CA ASP A 360 -5.62 -17.49 0.28
C ASP A 360 -6.58 -18.22 1.22
N THR A 361 -6.63 -17.80 2.48
CA THR A 361 -7.54 -18.39 3.47
C THR A 361 -9.01 -18.03 3.17
N SER A 362 -9.26 -16.83 2.67
CA SER A 362 -10.60 -16.40 2.23
C SER A 362 -11.10 -17.17 0.99
N MET A 363 -10.18 -17.68 0.18
CA MET A 363 -10.44 -18.40 -1.08
C MET A 363 -10.74 -19.90 -0.88
N PHE A 364 -10.90 -20.38 0.36
CA PHE A 364 -11.43 -21.73 0.63
C PHE A 364 -12.95 -21.83 0.48
N GLU A 365 -13.66 -20.71 0.60
CA GLU A 365 -15.11 -20.68 0.37
C GLU A 365 -15.43 -20.65 -1.13
N PRO A 366 -16.28 -21.57 -1.64
CA PRO A 366 -16.70 -21.58 -3.03
C PRO A 366 -17.42 -20.29 -3.45
N GLY A 367 -17.39 -20.00 -4.76
CA GLY A 367 -18.08 -18.83 -5.33
C GLY A 367 -17.31 -17.51 -5.18
N ARG A 368 -16.04 -17.54 -4.74
CA ARG A 368 -15.17 -16.36 -4.63
C ARG A 368 -14.09 -16.38 -5.72
N ALA A 369 -13.84 -15.22 -6.31
CA ALA A 369 -12.72 -14.95 -7.21
C ALA A 369 -12.08 -13.60 -6.85
N ILE A 370 -10.74 -13.51 -6.84
CA ILE A 370 -10.00 -12.27 -6.64
C ILE A 370 -8.99 -12.10 -7.78
N CYS A 371 -9.06 -10.94 -8.44
CA CYS A 371 -8.10 -10.49 -9.42
C CYS A 371 -7.32 -9.29 -8.86
N VAL A 372 -6.00 -9.30 -9.04
CA VAL A 372 -5.11 -8.23 -8.59
C VAL A 372 -4.32 -7.73 -9.80
N ALA A 373 -4.21 -6.41 -9.95
CA ALA A 373 -3.35 -5.84 -11.00
C ALA A 373 -1.90 -6.24 -10.75
N ALA A 374 -1.20 -6.66 -11.81
CA ALA A 374 0.21 -7.06 -11.76
C ALA A 374 1.15 -5.90 -11.35
N GLY A 375 0.69 -4.65 -11.42
CA GLY A 375 1.52 -3.47 -11.23
C GLY A 375 2.24 -3.05 -12.51
N ASN A 376 2.72 -1.80 -12.53
CA ASN A 376 3.31 -1.17 -13.72
C ASN A 376 4.83 -0.99 -13.61
N SER A 377 5.47 -1.58 -12.58
CA SER A 377 6.89 -1.39 -12.31
C SER A 377 7.84 -2.13 -13.28
N GLY A 378 7.30 -2.87 -14.24
CA GLY A 378 8.06 -3.37 -15.41
C GLY A 378 8.30 -2.28 -16.47
N GLN A 379 7.64 -1.12 -16.39
CA GLN A 379 7.91 -0.03 -17.30
C GLN A 379 9.22 0.69 -16.94
N ASP A 380 10.29 0.48 -17.71
CA ASP A 380 11.61 1.09 -17.47
C ASP A 380 12.00 2.14 -18.52
N GLN A 381 11.16 2.37 -19.53
CA GLN A 381 11.31 3.37 -20.58
C GLN A 381 10.01 4.18 -20.80
N PRO A 382 10.08 5.44 -21.25
CA PRO A 382 8.90 6.19 -21.67
C PRO A 382 8.28 5.53 -22.89
N GLN A 383 6.96 5.34 -22.89
CA GLN A 383 6.20 4.78 -24.01
C GLN A 383 5.63 5.86 -24.94
N PHE A 384 5.53 7.10 -24.47
CA PHE A 384 5.08 8.26 -25.22
C PHE A 384 5.71 9.55 -24.67
N ASP A 385 5.66 10.63 -25.46
CA ASP A 385 6.15 11.94 -25.03
C ASP A 385 5.39 12.42 -23.79
N GLY A 386 6.13 12.70 -22.71
CA GLY A 386 5.56 13.11 -21.41
C GLY A 386 5.14 11.95 -20.51
N ASP A 387 5.41 10.70 -20.89
CA ASP A 387 5.20 9.55 -20.02
C ASP A 387 6.10 9.62 -18.78
N LEU A 388 5.49 9.65 -17.59
CA LEU A 388 6.18 9.63 -16.30
C LEU A 388 6.04 8.29 -15.58
N GLY A 389 5.38 7.29 -16.17
CA GLY A 389 5.21 5.95 -15.58
C GLY A 389 6.53 5.23 -15.36
N PHE A 390 7.49 5.44 -16.28
CA PHE A 390 8.80 4.79 -16.23
C PHE A 390 9.64 5.15 -14.98
N TRP A 391 9.31 6.26 -14.30
CA TRP A 391 9.97 6.63 -13.05
C TRP A 391 9.66 5.64 -11.91
N SER A 392 8.53 4.93 -11.99
CA SER A 392 8.12 3.89 -11.01
C SER A 392 8.63 2.48 -11.35
N GLY A 393 9.45 2.35 -12.40
CA GLY A 393 10.10 1.11 -12.80
C GLY A 393 11.48 0.93 -12.19
N ARG A 394 12.19 -0.11 -12.64
CA ARG A 394 13.53 -0.47 -12.17
C ARG A 394 13.62 -0.75 -10.67
N ILE A 395 12.58 -1.40 -10.15
CA ILE A 395 12.41 -1.69 -8.73
C ILE A 395 13.08 -2.98 -8.27
N HIS A 396 13.55 -3.84 -9.19
CA HIS A 396 14.05 -5.17 -8.86
C HIS A 396 15.51 -5.38 -9.30
N ALA A 397 16.30 -6.05 -8.47
CA ALA A 397 17.62 -6.55 -8.77
C ALA A 397 17.80 -7.95 -8.21
N SER A 398 18.62 -8.78 -8.85
CA SER A 398 18.92 -10.13 -8.36
C SER A 398 20.35 -10.52 -8.71
N GLY A 399 20.85 -11.57 -8.08
CA GLY A 399 22.18 -12.07 -8.39
C GLY A 399 22.60 -13.25 -7.53
N THR A 400 23.87 -13.64 -7.67
CA THR A 400 24.49 -14.72 -6.92
C THR A 400 25.86 -14.29 -6.40
N ILE A 401 26.15 -14.57 -5.13
CA ILE A 401 27.48 -14.43 -4.53
C ILE A 401 28.09 -15.84 -4.43
N PRO A 402 29.13 -16.18 -5.23
CA PRO A 402 29.49 -17.58 -5.42
C PRO A 402 30.31 -18.21 -4.28
N ALA A 403 30.87 -17.40 -3.37
CA ALA A 403 31.64 -17.90 -2.23
C ALA A 403 31.75 -16.84 -1.13
N ALA A 404 32.12 -17.28 0.08
CA ALA A 404 32.41 -16.38 1.19
C ALA A 404 33.52 -15.37 0.81
N SER A 405 33.44 -14.18 1.40
CA SER A 405 34.30 -13.01 1.16
C SER A 405 34.22 -12.40 -0.25
N LEU A 406 33.46 -12.97 -1.18
CA LEU A 406 33.14 -12.32 -2.44
C LEU A 406 32.00 -11.32 -2.26
N ARG A 407 31.99 -10.30 -3.12
CA ARG A 407 31.10 -9.14 -3.01
C ARG A 407 30.26 -8.93 -4.25
N ARG A 408 29.05 -8.40 -4.05
CA ARG A 408 28.18 -7.87 -5.09
C ARG A 408 27.73 -6.48 -4.68
N ASP A 409 27.85 -5.53 -5.61
CA ASP A 409 27.42 -4.15 -5.41
C ASP A 409 26.10 -3.95 -6.16
N LEU A 410 25.12 -3.34 -5.49
CA LEU A 410 23.86 -2.88 -6.05
C LEU A 410 23.88 -1.36 -6.09
N GLU A 411 23.66 -0.78 -7.27
CA GLU A 411 23.48 0.66 -7.44
C GLU A 411 22.03 1.05 -7.18
N TRP A 412 21.79 1.90 -6.19
CA TRP A 412 20.48 2.42 -5.80
C TRP A 412 20.46 3.95 -5.93
N THR A 413 19.62 4.48 -6.81
CA THR A 413 19.60 5.89 -7.17
C THR A 413 18.45 6.64 -6.50
N VAL A 414 18.78 7.74 -5.83
CA VAL A 414 17.82 8.75 -5.35
C VAL A 414 17.88 9.98 -6.25
N VAL A 415 16.74 10.47 -6.72
CA VAL A 415 16.65 11.55 -7.71
C VAL A 415 17.07 12.90 -7.12
N GLY A 416 17.85 13.69 -7.87
CA GLY A 416 18.52 14.92 -7.36
C GLY A 416 18.63 16.12 -8.28
N ASN A 417 17.88 16.16 -9.38
CA ASN A 417 18.04 17.17 -10.45
C ASN A 417 17.44 18.53 -10.07
N GLY A 418 17.95 19.15 -9.01
CA GLY A 418 17.37 20.36 -8.39
C GLY A 418 16.13 20.07 -7.53
N LEU A 419 15.77 18.79 -7.39
CA LEU A 419 14.68 18.31 -6.55
C LEU A 419 15.25 17.65 -5.28
N GLU A 420 14.53 17.83 -4.18
CA GLU A 420 14.83 17.22 -2.89
C GLU A 420 13.78 16.14 -2.58
N ASP A 421 14.22 14.90 -2.50
CA ASP A 421 13.34 13.76 -2.19
C ASP A 421 13.02 13.68 -0.69
N ILE A 422 11.75 13.85 -0.34
CA ILE A 422 11.24 13.78 1.03
C ILE A 422 10.50 12.46 1.33
N SER A 423 10.59 11.47 0.45
CA SER A 423 10.01 10.13 0.67
C SER A 423 10.88 9.26 1.59
N GLU A 424 10.25 8.31 2.29
CA GLU A 424 10.98 7.23 2.96
C GLU A 424 11.24 6.11 1.95
N ASN A 425 12.49 6.02 1.49
CA ASN A 425 12.91 5.02 0.53
C ASN A 425 13.26 3.72 1.24
N GLN A 426 12.78 2.60 0.72
CA GLN A 426 13.03 1.27 1.28
C GLN A 426 13.50 0.30 0.23
N LEU A 427 14.52 -0.48 0.59
CA LEU A 427 15.05 -1.60 -0.15
C LEU A 427 15.03 -2.85 0.74
N ASN A 428 14.41 -3.93 0.28
CA ASN A 428 14.47 -5.25 0.92
C ASN A 428 15.27 -6.21 0.04
N ILE A 429 16.15 -7.01 0.65
CA ILE A 429 16.97 -8.02 -0.01
C ILE A 429 16.69 -9.36 0.66
N TRP A 430 16.09 -10.28 -0.09
CA TRP A 430 15.68 -11.61 0.36
C TRP A 430 16.63 -12.68 -0.15
N TYR A 431 16.97 -13.63 0.72
CA TYR A 431 17.88 -14.73 0.44
C TYR A 431 17.61 -15.92 1.36
N GLY A 432 18.04 -17.11 0.93
CA GLY A 432 17.76 -18.36 1.64
C GLY A 432 18.32 -18.39 3.06
N ALA A 433 17.63 -19.11 3.95
CA ALA A 433 17.99 -19.26 5.36
C ALA A 433 19.39 -19.86 5.58
N GLU A 434 19.89 -20.61 4.61
CA GLU A 434 21.19 -21.30 4.64
C GLU A 434 22.39 -20.40 4.31
N ASP A 435 22.14 -19.21 3.77
CA ASP A 435 23.14 -18.21 3.42
C ASP A 435 23.21 -17.10 4.48
N GLU A 436 24.37 -16.45 4.61
CA GLU A 436 24.55 -15.27 5.46
C GLU A 436 25.34 -14.21 4.70
N PHE A 437 24.82 -12.98 4.63
CA PHE A 437 25.51 -11.84 4.03
C PHE A 437 25.82 -10.75 5.05
N LEU A 438 26.96 -10.09 4.89
CA LEU A 438 27.23 -8.77 5.46
C LEU A 438 26.68 -7.71 4.50
N VAL A 439 26.14 -6.62 5.03
CA VAL A 439 25.71 -5.47 4.22
C VAL A 439 26.48 -4.20 4.61
N GLU A 440 26.95 -3.47 3.61
CA GLU A 440 27.56 -2.15 3.73
C GLU A 440 26.80 -1.16 2.84
N LEU A 441 26.69 0.09 3.27
CA LEU A 441 26.05 1.17 2.52
C LEU A 441 27.07 2.30 2.30
N PHE A 442 27.17 2.77 1.06
CA PHE A 442 28.00 3.91 0.69
C PHE A 442 27.11 5.02 0.16
N ALA A 443 27.18 6.18 0.80
CA ALA A 443 26.45 7.38 0.39
C ALA A 443 27.11 8.05 -0.83
N PRO A 444 26.37 8.88 -1.61
CA PRO A 444 26.90 9.60 -2.76
C PRO A 444 28.09 10.52 -2.43
N ASN A 445 28.17 10.99 -1.18
CA ASN A 445 29.25 11.84 -0.67
C ASN A 445 30.51 11.05 -0.24
N GLY A 446 30.50 9.71 -0.38
CA GLY A 446 31.60 8.82 0.02
C GLY A 446 31.55 8.35 1.47
N GLU A 447 30.56 8.76 2.27
CA GLU A 447 30.35 8.26 3.64
C GLU A 447 30.02 6.76 3.61
N HIS A 448 30.61 6.00 4.54
CA HIS A 448 30.50 4.55 4.63
C HIS A 448 29.80 4.15 5.93
N ILE A 449 28.79 3.29 5.81
CA ILE A 449 27.98 2.76 6.92
C ILE A 449 28.07 1.23 6.90
N GLY A 450 28.38 0.64 8.06
CA GLY A 450 28.54 -0.80 8.23
C GLY A 450 30.00 -1.25 8.32
N PRO A 451 30.27 -2.55 8.17
CA PRO A 451 29.32 -3.61 7.81
C PRO A 451 28.30 -3.88 8.91
N VAL A 452 27.09 -4.30 8.52
CA VAL A 452 26.05 -4.82 9.42
C VAL A 452 25.97 -6.33 9.24
N ALA A 453 26.33 -7.08 10.28
CA ALA A 453 26.38 -8.53 10.23
C ALA A 453 24.99 -9.18 10.40
N PRO A 454 24.84 -10.46 10.03
CA PRO A 454 23.63 -11.23 10.31
C PRO A 454 23.18 -11.12 11.77
N GLY A 455 21.91 -10.74 11.99
CA GLY A 455 21.33 -10.50 13.30
C GLY A 455 21.61 -9.11 13.89
N GLU A 456 22.41 -8.27 13.22
CA GLU A 456 22.69 -6.90 13.65
C GLU A 456 21.79 -5.87 12.95
N GLN A 457 21.77 -4.66 13.53
CA GLN A 457 21.02 -3.54 13.01
C GLN A 457 21.71 -2.21 13.30
N ILE A 458 21.47 -1.24 12.44
CA ILE A 458 21.71 0.20 12.64
C ILE A 458 20.33 0.86 12.57
N GLU A 459 19.97 1.66 13.57
CA GLU A 459 18.64 2.25 13.66
C GLU A 459 18.71 3.78 13.80
N ASN A 460 18.06 4.49 12.88
CA ASN A 460 17.96 5.96 12.83
C ASN A 460 19.32 6.69 12.95
N GLN A 461 20.34 6.19 12.26
CA GLN A 461 21.62 6.88 12.16
C GLN A 461 21.48 8.11 11.26
N MET A 462 21.71 9.29 11.83
CA MET A 462 21.73 10.54 11.07
C MET A 462 23.12 10.76 10.47
N LEU A 463 23.20 10.88 9.14
CA LEU A 463 24.43 11.22 8.43
C LEU A 463 24.72 12.73 8.48
N ALA A 464 25.91 13.14 8.01
CA ALA A 464 26.32 14.54 7.99
C ALA A 464 25.36 15.44 7.17
N ASP A 465 24.80 14.89 6.09
CA ASP A 465 23.86 15.55 5.19
C ASP A 465 22.39 15.50 5.65
N ARG A 466 22.16 14.93 6.84
CA ARG A 466 20.85 14.69 7.48
C ARG A 466 19.98 13.62 6.84
N THR A 467 20.50 12.82 5.92
CA THR A 467 19.83 11.56 5.58
C THR A 467 19.78 10.68 6.82
N MET A 468 18.61 10.12 7.11
CA MET A 468 18.43 9.15 8.18
C MET A 468 18.55 7.75 7.59
N VAL A 469 19.47 6.94 8.13
CA VAL A 469 19.74 5.58 7.66
C VAL A 469 19.35 4.57 8.74
N SER A 470 18.60 3.56 8.35
CA SER A 470 18.39 2.35 9.14
C SER A 470 18.70 1.11 8.29
N ILE A 471 19.39 0.14 8.87
CA ILE A 471 19.76 -1.13 8.23
C ILE A 471 19.44 -2.25 9.20
N TYR A 472 18.65 -3.23 8.78
CA TYR A 472 18.32 -4.42 9.57
C TYR A 472 18.73 -5.64 8.77
N ASN A 473 19.64 -6.46 9.31
CA ASN A 473 20.05 -7.72 8.69
C ASN A 473 19.44 -8.88 9.46
N ARG A 474 18.15 -9.16 9.21
CA ARG A 474 17.38 -10.12 10.00
C ARG A 474 17.48 -11.52 9.41
N LEU A 475 17.62 -12.49 10.30
CA LEU A 475 17.61 -13.90 9.95
C LEU A 475 16.25 -14.51 10.26
N SER A 476 15.85 -15.46 9.42
CA SER A 476 14.66 -16.29 9.59
C SER A 476 13.37 -15.48 9.81
N ASP A 477 12.95 -14.74 8.78
CA ASP A 477 11.71 -13.98 8.77
C ASP A 477 10.53 -14.90 9.15
N PRO A 478 9.67 -14.50 10.10
CA PRO A 478 8.54 -15.31 10.54
C PRO A 478 7.54 -15.73 9.45
N LYS A 479 7.52 -15.05 8.30
CA LYS A 479 6.58 -15.30 7.20
C LYS A 479 6.91 -16.58 6.44
N ASN A 480 8.16 -16.75 6.03
CA ASN A 480 8.62 -17.82 5.14
C ASN A 480 9.91 -18.53 5.62
N GLY A 481 10.63 -17.98 6.60
CA GLY A 481 11.89 -18.52 7.11
C GLY A 481 13.14 -18.02 6.39
N ASP A 482 13.00 -17.21 5.34
CA ASP A 482 14.12 -16.62 4.62
C ASP A 482 14.79 -15.51 5.41
N ASN A 483 16.01 -15.18 5.05
CA ASN A 483 16.72 -14.04 5.61
C ASN A 483 16.38 -12.77 4.82
N CYS A 484 16.30 -11.64 5.52
CA CYS A 484 15.93 -10.35 4.92
C CYS A 484 16.82 -9.22 5.43
N ILE A 485 17.48 -8.53 4.50
CA ILE A 485 18.14 -7.26 4.76
C ILE A 485 17.22 -6.13 4.34
N SER A 486 16.81 -5.26 5.27
CA SER A 486 16.05 -4.05 4.99
C SER A 486 16.92 -2.82 5.16
N VAL A 487 17.01 -1.98 4.13
CA VAL A 487 17.71 -0.69 4.15
C VAL A 487 16.69 0.43 3.94
N PHE A 488 16.70 1.41 4.83
CA PHE A 488 15.84 2.59 4.78
C PHE A 488 16.68 3.86 4.64
N LEU A 489 16.32 4.70 3.67
CA LEU A 489 16.79 6.09 3.56
C LEU A 489 15.59 7.00 3.78
N SER A 490 15.53 7.65 4.94
CA SER A 490 14.45 8.56 5.30
C SER A 490 14.95 10.01 5.31
N PRO A 491 14.09 10.99 4.99
CA PRO A 491 14.42 12.39 5.21
C PRO A 491 14.59 12.65 6.71
N PHE A 492 15.33 13.70 7.05
CA PHE A 492 15.26 14.26 8.39
C PHE A 492 13.92 14.99 8.56
N MET A 493 12.99 14.33 9.25
CA MET A 493 11.67 14.85 9.59
C MET A 493 11.72 15.79 10.81
N GLY A 494 12.72 16.66 10.86
CA GLY A 494 12.73 17.80 11.77
C GLY A 494 12.08 19.03 11.14
N ARG A 495 12.29 20.19 11.76
CA ARG A 495 11.84 21.47 11.20
C ARG A 495 13.05 22.38 10.90
N PRO A 496 13.31 22.69 9.62
CA PRO A 496 12.61 22.22 8.41
C PRO A 496 12.89 20.73 8.10
N VAL A 497 12.03 20.12 7.29
CA VAL A 497 12.26 18.79 6.71
C VAL A 497 13.42 18.89 5.72
N ILE A 498 14.35 17.94 5.80
CA ILE A 498 15.49 17.86 4.89
C ILE A 498 15.43 16.49 4.20
N GLY A 499 15.40 16.50 2.88
CA GLY A 499 15.24 15.30 2.07
C GLY A 499 16.44 14.37 2.13
N VAL A 500 16.27 13.18 1.57
CA VAL A 500 17.34 12.20 1.35
C VAL A 500 18.36 12.80 0.40
N THR A 501 19.65 12.53 0.62
CA THR A 501 20.68 12.96 -0.32
C THR A 501 20.57 12.22 -1.63
N ALA A 502 20.45 13.00 -2.69
CA ALA A 502 20.34 12.48 -4.03
C ALA A 502 21.69 12.00 -4.58
N GLY A 503 21.60 11.11 -5.57
CA GLY A 503 22.72 10.50 -6.24
C GLY A 503 22.68 8.98 -6.15
N SER A 504 23.79 8.38 -6.61
CA SER A 504 23.98 6.93 -6.61
C SER A 504 24.49 6.48 -5.23
N TRP A 505 23.62 5.81 -4.50
CA TRP A 505 23.96 5.04 -3.30
C TRP A 505 24.40 3.65 -3.74
N LYS A 506 25.34 3.06 -3.00
CA LYS A 506 25.81 1.70 -3.26
C LYS A 506 25.55 0.82 -2.06
N VAL A 507 24.81 -0.26 -2.27
CA VAL A 507 24.58 -1.32 -1.29
C VAL A 507 25.48 -2.48 -1.65
N ARG A 508 26.43 -2.80 -0.77
CA ARG A 508 27.38 -3.90 -0.98
C ARG A 508 27.00 -5.07 -0.11
N LEU A 509 26.80 -6.21 -0.75
CA LEU A 509 26.63 -7.50 -0.10
C LEU A 509 27.96 -8.25 -0.14
N THR A 510 28.40 -8.78 1.00
CA THR A 510 29.58 -9.64 1.09
C THR A 510 29.18 -10.99 1.68
N GLY A 511 29.51 -12.08 0.99
CA GLY A 511 29.21 -13.42 1.46
C GLY A 511 29.94 -13.74 2.77
N LYS A 512 29.22 -14.16 3.81
CA LYS A 512 29.80 -14.65 5.07
C LYS A 512 29.72 -16.18 5.12
N VAL A 513 28.52 -16.72 4.89
CA VAL A 513 28.28 -18.16 4.69
C VAL A 513 27.53 -18.31 3.38
N ILE A 514 28.05 -19.13 2.47
CA ILE A 514 27.46 -19.33 1.14
C ILE A 514 27.20 -20.82 0.90
N ARG A 515 25.96 -21.13 0.54
CA ARG A 515 25.44 -22.40 0.04
C ARG A 515 24.86 -22.20 -1.35
N SER A 516 23.86 -21.33 -1.50
CA SER A 516 23.30 -20.94 -2.80
C SER A 516 23.92 -19.62 -3.27
N GLY A 517 23.92 -18.63 -2.38
CA GLY A 517 24.38 -17.27 -2.65
C GLY A 517 23.40 -16.43 -3.47
N THR A 518 22.23 -16.97 -3.83
CA THR A 518 21.18 -16.28 -4.60
C THR A 518 20.44 -15.28 -3.75
N PHE A 519 20.13 -14.11 -4.33
CA PHE A 519 19.30 -13.11 -3.68
C PHE A 519 18.40 -12.40 -4.69
N ASN A 520 17.29 -11.86 -4.20
CA ASN A 520 16.45 -10.91 -4.90
C ASN A 520 16.30 -9.66 -4.04
N ALA A 521 16.18 -8.51 -4.68
CA ALA A 521 16.14 -7.21 -4.04
C ALA A 521 15.04 -6.36 -4.67
N TRP A 522 14.16 -5.81 -3.84
CA TRP A 522 13.05 -4.96 -4.27
C TRP A 522 13.05 -3.63 -3.55
N ILE A 523 12.81 -2.58 -4.32
CA ILE A 523 12.55 -1.22 -3.82
C ILE A 523 11.04 -1.09 -3.62
N GLU A 524 10.64 -0.67 -2.42
CA GLU A 524 9.23 -0.39 -2.13
C GLU A 524 8.71 0.73 -3.02
N ARG A 525 7.43 0.65 -3.37
CA ARG A 525 6.76 1.64 -4.20
C ARG A 525 6.72 3.01 -3.52
N ASP A 526 7.21 4.00 -4.25
CA ASP A 526 6.87 5.41 -4.02
C ASP A 526 6.29 6.02 -5.30
N ASP A 527 5.41 7.01 -5.14
CA ASP A 527 4.71 7.64 -6.26
C ASP A 527 5.04 9.14 -6.30
N PRO A 528 5.40 9.71 -7.49
CA PRO A 528 5.84 11.10 -7.60
C PRO A 528 4.84 12.11 -7.02
N GLY A 529 5.15 12.87 -5.98
CA GLY A 529 4.23 13.86 -5.40
C GLY A 529 4.93 15.13 -4.98
N GLN A 530 4.29 16.30 -5.06
CA GLN A 530 4.90 17.52 -4.55
C GLN A 530 4.95 17.52 -3.02
N GLY A 531 6.02 18.11 -2.47
CA GLY A 531 6.15 18.40 -1.05
C GLY A 531 5.66 19.81 -0.69
N SER A 532 5.82 20.20 0.57
CA SER A 532 5.32 21.50 1.08
C SER A 532 6.15 22.72 0.64
N ALA A 533 7.41 22.51 0.22
CA ALA A 533 8.33 23.58 -0.18
C ALA A 533 8.71 23.48 -1.67
N SER A 534 9.18 24.60 -2.24
CA SER A 534 9.63 24.64 -3.63
C SER A 534 10.80 23.67 -3.83
N GLY A 535 10.70 22.82 -4.85
CA GLY A 535 11.72 21.81 -5.15
C GLY A 535 11.66 20.55 -4.27
N GLN A 536 10.79 20.48 -3.26
CA GLN A 536 10.56 19.22 -2.52
C GLN A 536 9.58 18.33 -3.26
N TRP A 537 9.95 17.07 -3.41
CA TRP A 537 9.15 16.04 -4.04
C TRP A 537 9.25 14.74 -3.27
N ARG A 538 8.22 13.91 -3.35
CA ARG A 538 8.29 12.47 -3.10
C ARG A 538 8.59 11.85 -4.46
N LEU A 539 9.68 11.11 -4.60
CA LEU A 539 10.07 10.52 -5.88
C LEU A 539 10.48 9.06 -5.67
N PRO A 540 10.07 8.15 -6.57
CA PRO A 540 10.59 6.79 -6.56
C PRO A 540 12.11 6.78 -6.74
N SER A 541 12.77 6.07 -5.83
CA SER A 541 14.13 5.59 -6.06
C SER A 541 14.10 4.32 -6.93
N PHE A 542 15.22 4.03 -7.58
CA PHE A 542 15.31 2.93 -8.53
C PHE A 542 16.72 2.35 -8.61
N PHE A 543 16.86 1.13 -9.10
CA PHE A 543 18.16 0.55 -9.38
C PHE A 543 18.81 1.18 -10.62
N GLY A 544 20.13 1.32 -10.58
CA GLY A 544 20.93 1.68 -11.75
C GLY A 544 20.80 0.66 -12.88
N THR A 545 21.04 1.08 -14.12
CA THR A 545 20.85 0.24 -15.32
C THR A 545 21.70 -1.03 -15.34
N THR A 546 22.82 -1.05 -14.61
CA THR A 546 23.70 -2.22 -14.49
C THR A 546 23.28 -3.20 -13.38
N THR A 547 22.39 -2.76 -12.49
CA THR A 547 21.90 -3.51 -11.33
C THR A 547 20.48 -4.03 -11.54
N PHE A 548 19.67 -3.30 -12.29
CA PHE A 548 18.28 -3.64 -12.58
C PHE A 548 18.13 -4.99 -13.30
N VAL A 549 17.12 -5.77 -12.89
CA VAL A 549 16.70 -7.02 -13.54
C VAL A 549 15.18 -7.05 -13.70
N ASP A 550 14.70 -7.14 -14.95
CA ASP A 550 13.27 -7.03 -15.29
C ASP A 550 12.51 -8.38 -15.34
N GLN A 551 12.77 -9.29 -14.41
CA GLN A 551 12.11 -10.61 -14.41
C GLN A 551 11.17 -10.84 -13.22
N SER A 552 11.16 -9.93 -12.25
CA SER A 552 10.42 -10.08 -10.99
C SER A 552 9.82 -8.74 -10.56
N THR A 553 9.16 -8.03 -11.46
CA THR A 553 8.55 -6.70 -11.23
C THR A 553 7.04 -6.77 -10.94
N LEU A 554 6.49 -7.98 -10.79
CA LEU A 554 5.11 -8.21 -10.36
C LEU A 554 4.88 -7.60 -8.97
N SER A 555 3.73 -6.99 -8.73
CA SER A 555 3.34 -6.48 -7.42
C SER A 555 3.28 -7.63 -6.41
N SER A 556 3.77 -7.42 -5.18
CA SER A 556 3.76 -8.44 -4.14
C SER A 556 2.34 -8.90 -3.77
N LEU A 557 1.33 -8.03 -3.96
CA LEU A 557 -0.09 -8.37 -3.79
C LEU A 557 -0.62 -9.35 -4.84
N ALA A 558 0.04 -9.44 -5.99
CA ALA A 558 -0.33 -10.33 -7.09
C ALA A 558 0.43 -11.67 -7.06
N CYS A 559 1.35 -11.87 -6.10
CA CYS A 559 2.15 -13.10 -5.97
C CYS A 559 1.45 -14.21 -5.16
N GLY A 560 0.26 -13.96 -4.62
CA GLY A 560 -0.50 -14.97 -3.86
C GLY A 560 -0.92 -16.17 -4.73
N PRO A 561 -0.83 -17.41 -4.25
CA PRO A 561 -1.13 -18.60 -5.05
C PRO A 561 -2.62 -18.73 -5.43
N ARG A 562 -3.54 -18.05 -4.74
CA ARG A 562 -4.99 -18.07 -5.05
C ARG A 562 -5.55 -16.76 -5.61
N VAL A 563 -4.69 -15.84 -6.01
CA VAL A 563 -5.10 -14.64 -6.77
C VAL A 563 -4.78 -14.82 -8.25
N THR A 564 -5.59 -14.19 -9.10
CA THR A 564 -5.25 -14.02 -10.52
C THR A 564 -4.54 -12.69 -10.69
N GLY A 565 -3.22 -12.71 -10.87
CA GLY A 565 -2.44 -11.53 -11.26
C GLY A 565 -2.68 -11.20 -12.74
N VAL A 566 -3.09 -9.96 -13.05
CA VAL A 566 -3.44 -9.54 -14.41
C VAL A 566 -2.55 -8.39 -14.88
N THR A 567 -1.88 -8.59 -16.01
CA THR A 567 -1.06 -7.58 -16.72
C THR A 567 -1.81 -7.04 -17.95
N ASN A 568 -1.32 -5.94 -18.52
CA ASN A 568 -1.95 -5.20 -19.63
C ASN A 568 -1.53 -5.69 -21.03
#